data_AF-C0P0L7-F1
#
_entry.id   AF-C0P0L7-F1
#
_cell.length_a   1.000
_cell.length_b   1.000
_cell.length_c   1.000
_cell.angle_alpha   90.00
_cell.angle_beta   90.00
_cell.angle_gamma   90.00
#
_symmetry.space_group_name_H-M   'P 1'
#
loop_
_entity.id
_entity.type
_entity.pdbx_description
1 polymer ?
#
loop_
_entity_poly.entity_id
_entity_poly.type
_entity_poly.pdbx_seq_one_letter_code
_entity_poly.pdbx_strand_id
1 'polypeptide(L)'
;MPIFSRLISVILRIGEIGCAAVVAGIIGHDLARFDDADSFPNGRWIYTIIVAGISILLGIIWLIPFSQSFTLWIGDLLLSFAWFAAFGVLVDVLKKMDCGGTFDWGHITDGGVCSRWKAVEAFSFVSAILWLVSTIVGVWFTHRTRDRHPVAAGGPSTRRGFWGRRHAV
;
A
#
# COMPACT_ATOMS: atom_id res chain seq x y z
N MET A 1 -24.01 -2.41 -5.38
CA MET A 1 -22.89 -2.38 -4.43
C MET A 1 -23.45 -2.01 -3.06
N PRO A 2 -23.24 -2.79 -2.00
CA PRO A 2 -23.74 -2.42 -0.67
C PRO A 2 -22.98 -1.19 -0.15
N ILE A 3 -23.71 -0.19 0.36
CA ILE A 3 -23.21 1.11 0.84
C ILE A 3 -22.04 0.96 1.83
N PHE A 4 -22.07 -0.08 2.67
CA PHE A 4 -21.01 -0.43 3.61
C PHE A 4 -19.64 -0.61 2.94
N SER A 5 -19.58 -1.22 1.77
CA SER A 5 -18.31 -1.42 1.04
C SER A 5 -17.71 -0.10 0.55
N ARG A 6 -18.57 0.84 0.11
CA ARG A 6 -18.14 2.19 -0.25
C ARG A 6 -17.61 2.94 0.96
N LEU A 7 -18.31 2.86 2.09
CA LEU A 7 -17.91 3.56 3.30
C LEU A 7 -16.56 3.06 3.83
N ILE A 8 -16.37 1.74 3.88
CA ILE A 8 -15.10 1.13 4.29
C ILE A 8 -13.96 1.57 3.36
N SER A 9 -14.18 1.58 2.04
CA SER A 9 -13.17 2.01 1.08
C SER A 9 -12.80 3.48 1.23
N VAL A 10 -13.78 4.36 1.48
CA VAL A 10 -13.52 5.80 1.72
C VAL A 10 -12.73 6.02 3.01
N ILE A 11 -13.10 5.33 4.10
CA ILE A 11 -12.39 5.43 5.38
C ILE A 11 -10.95 4.91 5.26
N LEU A 12 -10.75 3.78 4.58
CA LEU A 12 -9.41 3.24 4.32
C LEU A 12 -8.56 4.26 3.55
N ARG A 13 -9.10 4.89 2.50
CA ARG A 13 -8.39 5.92 1.73
C ARG A 13 -8.03 7.15 2.55
N ILE A 14 -8.96 7.64 3.37
CA ILE A 14 -8.67 8.76 4.28
C ILE A 14 -7.56 8.36 5.27
N GLY A 15 -7.59 7.13 5.77
CA GLY A 15 -6.56 6.58 6.65
C GLY A 15 -5.19 6.50 5.96
N GLU A 16 -5.14 6.02 4.72
CA GLU A 16 -3.90 5.91 3.92
C GLU A 16 -3.31 7.29 3.63
N ILE A 17 -4.13 8.25 3.19
CA ILE A 17 -3.71 9.63 2.95
C ILE A 17 -3.22 10.28 4.25
N GLY A 18 -3.96 10.08 5.35
CA GLY A 18 -3.61 10.63 6.66
C GLY A 18 -2.26 10.10 7.16
N CYS A 19 -2.05 8.78 7.11
CA CYS A 19 -0.78 8.19 7.52
C CYS A 19 0.37 8.65 6.61
N ALA A 20 0.16 8.69 5.30
CA ALA A 20 1.17 9.16 4.35
C ALA A 20 1.50 10.65 4.56
N ALA A 21 0.51 11.49 4.85
CA ALA A 21 0.71 12.91 5.12
C ALA A 21 1.49 13.15 6.43
N VAL A 22 1.22 12.38 7.48
CA VAL A 22 1.98 12.44 8.73
C VAL A 22 3.44 12.08 8.48
N VAL A 23 3.70 10.98 7.76
CA VAL A 23 5.06 10.56 7.40
C VAL A 23 5.75 11.61 6.54
N ALA A 24 5.09 12.11 5.48
CA ALA A 24 5.65 13.13 4.60
C ALA A 24 5.97 14.43 5.35
N GLY A 25 5.10 14.88 6.25
CA GLY A 25 5.30 16.09 7.04
C GLY A 25 6.48 15.97 8.00
N ILE A 26 6.62 14.82 8.66
CA ILE A 26 7.77 14.56 9.54
C ILE A 26 9.06 14.50 8.70
N ILE A 27 9.15 13.55 7.77
CA ILE A 27 10.36 13.34 6.96
C ILE A 27 10.75 14.61 6.20
N GLY A 28 9.77 15.38 5.69
CA GLY A 28 10.01 16.63 4.99
C GLY A 28 10.63 17.71 5.89
N HIS A 29 10.20 17.79 7.15
CA HIS A 29 10.85 18.69 8.11
C HIS A 29 12.29 18.25 8.41
N ASP A 30 12.53 16.95 8.59
CA ASP A 30 13.89 16.41 8.79
C ASP A 30 14.78 16.76 7.61
N LEU A 31 14.32 16.48 6.40
CA LEU A 31 15.09 16.70 5.17
C LEU A 31 15.45 18.17 4.99
N ALA A 32 14.50 19.09 5.22
CA ALA A 32 14.75 20.52 5.14
C ALA A 32 15.77 21.04 6.17
N ARG A 33 15.93 20.34 7.30
CA ARG A 33 16.89 20.72 8.35
C ARG A 33 18.29 20.13 8.11
N PHE A 34 18.37 19.02 7.38
CA PHE A 34 19.62 18.32 7.08
C PHE A 34 20.14 18.59 5.67
N ASP A 35 19.56 19.55 4.93
CA ASP A 35 19.96 19.86 3.55
C ASP A 35 21.45 20.26 3.43
N ASP A 36 22.03 20.83 4.50
CA ASP A 36 23.45 21.20 4.55
C ASP A 36 24.39 20.05 4.95
N ALA A 37 23.87 18.88 5.34
CA ALA A 37 24.68 17.77 5.83
C ALA A 37 24.91 16.74 4.72
N ASP A 38 25.95 16.96 3.90
CA ASP A 38 26.44 16.02 2.87
C ASP A 38 26.67 14.57 3.37
N SER A 39 26.78 14.39 4.69
CA SER A 39 27.06 13.12 5.36
C SER A 39 25.83 12.33 5.82
N PHE A 40 24.61 12.86 5.67
CA PHE A 40 23.41 12.09 6.04
C PHE A 40 23.12 10.99 5.01
N PRO A 41 22.68 9.78 5.43
CA PRO A 41 22.30 8.70 4.52
C PRO A 41 20.98 9.03 3.79
N ASN A 42 21.06 9.98 2.86
CA ASN A 42 19.94 10.66 2.20
C ASN A 42 19.05 9.70 1.42
N GLY A 43 19.61 8.64 0.82
CA GLY A 43 18.84 7.70 0.01
C GLY A 43 17.66 7.05 0.75
N ARG A 44 17.78 6.86 2.07
CA ARG A 44 16.73 6.22 2.89
C ARG A 44 15.56 7.17 3.16
N TRP A 45 15.86 8.42 3.48
CA TRP A 45 14.89 9.48 3.72
C TRP A 45 14.20 9.92 2.43
N ILE A 46 14.97 10.00 1.34
CA ILE A 46 14.45 10.29 0.00
C ILE A 46 13.50 9.17 -0.47
N TYR A 47 13.85 7.91 -0.23
CA TYR A 47 12.96 6.80 -0.55
C TYR A 47 11.61 6.92 0.18
N THR A 48 11.62 7.17 1.49
CA THR A 48 10.41 7.21 2.31
C THR A 48 9.51 8.41 1.96
N ILE A 49 10.09 9.58 1.68
CA ILE A 49 9.32 10.76 1.24
C ILE A 49 8.71 10.57 -0.15
N ILE A 50 9.42 9.90 -1.08
CA ILE A 50 8.87 9.58 -2.41
C ILE A 50 7.69 8.63 -2.27
N VAL A 51 7.83 7.55 -1.47
CA VAL A 51 6.74 6.61 -1.22
C VAL A 51 5.54 7.33 -0.59
N ALA A 52 5.77 8.22 0.37
CA ALA A 52 4.71 9.02 0.99
C ALA A 52 4.04 9.97 -0.02
N GLY A 53 4.80 10.66 -0.86
CA GLY A 53 4.28 11.55 -1.90
C GLY A 53 3.44 10.81 -2.94
N ILE A 54 3.92 9.68 -3.44
CA ILE A 54 3.17 8.82 -4.38
C ILE A 54 1.88 8.32 -3.72
N SER A 55 1.94 7.93 -2.44
CA SER A 55 0.77 7.48 -1.68
C SER A 55 -0.29 8.55 -1.54
N ILE A 56 0.10 9.81 -1.28
CA ILE A 56 -0.81 10.95 -1.20
C ILE A 56 -1.45 11.21 -2.56
N LEU A 57 -0.65 11.25 -3.63
CA LEU A 57 -1.16 11.48 -4.99
C LEU A 57 -2.13 10.37 -5.42
N LEU A 58 -1.78 9.10 -5.17
CA LEU A 58 -2.64 7.96 -5.50
C LEU A 58 -3.88 7.88 -4.59
N GLY A 59 -3.77 8.26 -3.32
CA GLY A 59 -4.92 8.37 -2.43
C GLY A 59 -5.90 9.45 -2.89
N ILE A 60 -5.40 10.62 -3.29
CA ILE A 60 -6.22 11.74 -3.78
C ILE A 60 -6.86 11.39 -5.13
N ILE A 61 -6.08 10.87 -6.10
CA ILE A 61 -6.59 10.56 -7.44
C ILE A 61 -7.68 9.49 -7.39
N TRP A 62 -7.60 8.55 -6.45
CA TRP A 62 -8.60 7.50 -6.25
C TRP A 62 -9.77 7.87 -5.36
N LEU A 63 -9.72 9.01 -4.65
CA LEU A 63 -10.91 9.57 -4.01
C LEU A 63 -11.97 9.95 -5.04
N ILE A 64 -11.55 10.29 -6.27
CA ILE A 64 -12.43 10.58 -7.40
C ILE A 64 -12.93 9.24 -7.97
N PRO A 65 -14.23 8.90 -7.84
CA PRO A 65 -14.77 7.59 -8.20
C PRO A 65 -14.87 7.34 -9.72
N PHE A 66 -14.13 8.08 -10.55
CA PHE A 66 -14.31 8.11 -12.01
C PHE A 66 -13.43 7.10 -12.76
N SER A 67 -12.48 6.44 -12.11
CA SER A 67 -11.49 5.63 -12.82
C SER A 67 -11.08 4.36 -12.06
N GLN A 68 -11.60 3.23 -12.56
CA GLN A 68 -10.88 1.96 -12.62
C GLN A 68 -10.81 1.09 -11.34
N SER A 69 -11.92 0.47 -10.97
CA SER A 69 -11.94 -0.65 -10.00
C SER A 69 -10.91 -1.77 -10.29
N PHE A 70 -10.40 -1.86 -11.53
CA PHE A 70 -9.42 -2.87 -11.95
C PHE A 70 -7.96 -2.50 -11.62
N THR A 71 -7.60 -1.20 -11.62
CA THR A 71 -6.22 -0.76 -11.36
C THR A 71 -5.94 -0.52 -9.87
N LEU A 72 -7.00 -0.37 -9.06
CA LEU A 72 -6.90 -0.13 -7.62
C LEU A 72 -6.03 -1.20 -6.92
N TRP A 73 -6.38 -2.47 -7.11
CA TRP A 73 -5.77 -3.55 -6.31
C TRP A 73 -4.27 -3.73 -6.60
N ILE A 74 -3.82 -3.58 -7.85
CA ILE A 74 -2.40 -3.74 -8.19
C ILE A 74 -1.58 -2.58 -7.64
N GLY A 75 -2.06 -1.34 -7.81
CA GLY A 75 -1.35 -0.17 -7.29
C GLY A 75 -1.31 -0.18 -5.75
N ASP A 76 -2.40 -0.58 -5.10
CA ASP A 76 -2.46 -0.76 -3.65
C ASP A 76 -1.45 -1.80 -3.15
N LEU A 77 -1.33 -2.91 -3.87
CA LEU A 77 -0.40 -3.99 -3.52
C LEU A 77 1.06 -3.51 -3.60
N LEU A 78 1.40 -2.80 -4.68
CA LEU A 78 2.74 -2.25 -4.88
C LEU A 78 3.07 -1.21 -3.81
N LEU A 79 2.12 -0.35 -3.44
CA LEU A 79 2.27 0.62 -2.36
C LEU A 79 2.44 -0.06 -1.01
N SER A 80 1.67 -1.13 -0.74
CA SER A 80 1.84 -1.90 0.49
C SER A 80 3.26 -2.46 0.61
N PHE A 81 3.80 -3.05 -0.45
CA PHE A 81 5.19 -3.51 -0.46
C PHE A 81 6.21 -2.38 -0.34
N ALA A 82 5.97 -1.25 -1.00
CA ALA A 82 6.83 -0.07 -0.88
C ALA A 82 6.86 0.47 0.56
N TRP A 83 5.71 0.47 1.25
CA TRP A 83 5.60 0.84 2.66
C TRP A 83 6.23 -0.19 3.61
N PHE A 84 6.12 -1.49 3.34
CA PHE A 84 6.86 -2.50 4.11
C PHE A 84 8.37 -2.35 3.95
N ALA A 85 8.85 -2.07 2.74
CA ALA A 85 10.25 -1.76 2.50
C ALA A 85 10.66 -0.45 3.22
N ALA A 86 9.80 0.57 3.20
CA ALA A 86 10.02 1.81 3.96
C ALA A 86 10.16 1.51 5.45
N PHE A 87 9.22 0.78 6.04
CA PHE A 87 9.29 0.34 7.44
C PHE A 87 10.60 -0.39 7.74
N GLY A 88 11.02 -1.36 6.92
CA GLY A 88 12.29 -2.06 7.10
C GLY A 88 13.51 -1.13 7.07
N VAL A 89 13.48 -0.13 6.18
CA VAL A 89 14.50 0.92 6.13
C VAL A 89 14.44 1.80 7.39
N LEU A 90 13.27 2.15 7.93
CA LEU A 90 13.20 2.94 9.17
C LEU A 90 13.72 2.16 10.39
N VAL A 91 13.38 0.88 10.51
CA VAL A 91 13.83 0.01 11.61
C VAL A 91 15.36 -0.07 11.67
N ASP A 92 16.04 -0.24 10.53
CA ASP A 92 17.51 -0.30 10.50
C ASP A 92 18.15 1.06 10.82
N VAL A 93 17.49 2.19 10.56
CA VAL A 93 17.97 3.49 11.06
C VAL A 93 17.84 3.57 12.58
N LEU A 94 16.67 3.21 13.13
CA LEU A 94 16.42 3.34 14.56
C LEU A 94 17.38 2.49 15.40
N LYS A 95 17.69 1.28 14.92
CA LYS A 95 18.69 0.39 15.53
C LYS A 95 20.12 0.95 15.49
N LYS A 96 20.48 1.72 14.47
CA LYS A 96 21.82 2.32 14.35
C LYS A 96 22.02 3.54 15.25
N MET A 97 20.94 4.22 15.63
CA MET A 97 21.00 5.41 16.49
C MET A 97 20.74 5.11 17.97
N ASP A 98 20.63 3.83 18.36
CA ASP A 98 20.35 3.39 19.74
C ASP A 98 19.12 4.07 20.39
N CYS A 99 18.14 4.51 19.58
CA CYS A 99 16.92 5.15 20.07
C CYS A 99 15.95 4.18 20.79
N GLY A 100 16.38 2.95 21.10
CA GLY A 100 15.55 1.87 21.66
C GLY A 100 14.82 1.04 20.59
N GLY A 101 14.02 0.07 21.05
CA GLY A 101 13.28 -0.83 20.16
C GLY A 101 12.11 -0.16 19.42
N THR A 102 11.75 -0.72 18.27
CA THR A 102 10.61 -0.31 17.40
C THR A 102 9.29 -0.12 18.15
N PHE A 103 9.03 -0.94 19.17
CA PHE A 103 7.80 -0.89 19.98
C PHE A 103 8.06 -0.44 21.42
N ASP A 104 9.24 0.12 21.68
CA ASP A 104 9.53 0.69 22.99
C ASP A 104 9.01 2.13 23.06
N TRP A 105 7.79 2.23 23.60
CA TRP A 105 7.07 3.46 23.90
C TRP A 105 7.51 4.08 25.25
N GLY A 106 8.60 3.60 25.85
CA GLY A 106 9.20 4.23 27.04
C GLY A 106 9.73 5.64 26.73
N HIS A 107 9.50 6.59 27.65
CA HIS A 107 10.02 7.96 27.61
C HIS A 107 9.68 8.78 26.35
N ILE A 108 8.49 8.59 25.76
CA ILE A 108 8.03 9.35 24.56
C ILE A 108 8.00 10.88 24.80
N THR A 109 7.92 11.32 26.05
CA THR A 109 7.70 12.73 26.40
C THR A 109 8.92 13.62 26.32
N ASP A 110 10.14 13.09 26.08
CA ASP A 110 11.35 13.94 26.03
C ASP A 110 11.45 14.82 24.77
N GLY A 111 10.49 14.74 23.83
CA GLY A 111 10.40 15.69 22.71
C GLY A 111 11.58 15.64 21.71
N GLY A 112 12.40 14.59 21.76
CA GLY A 112 13.60 14.44 20.92
C GLY A 112 13.33 13.90 19.51
N VAL A 113 14.37 13.91 18.68
CA VAL A 113 14.36 13.36 17.30
C VAL A 113 13.96 11.87 17.29
N CYS A 114 14.37 11.11 18.32
CA CYS A 114 14.02 9.69 18.44
C CYS A 114 12.50 9.45 18.53
N SER A 115 11.74 10.23 19.30
CA SER A 115 10.30 10.02 19.45
C SER A 115 9.57 10.29 18.14
N ARG A 116 10.02 11.30 17.40
CA ARG A 116 9.53 11.62 16.07
C ARG A 116 9.80 10.48 15.08
N TRP A 117 11.00 9.91 15.07
CA TRP A 117 11.36 8.83 14.15
C TRP A 117 10.63 7.53 14.46
N LYS A 118 10.41 7.23 15.75
CA LYS A 118 9.53 6.14 16.19
C LYS A 118 8.09 6.33 15.71
N ALA A 119 7.58 7.56 15.74
CA ALA A 119 6.25 7.86 15.20
C ALA A 119 6.21 7.57 13.69
N VAL A 120 7.20 8.02 12.91
CA VAL A 120 7.25 7.71 11.47
C VAL A 120 7.29 6.22 11.19
N GLU A 121 8.09 5.47 11.96
CA GLU A 121 8.18 4.02 11.85
C GLU A 121 6.81 3.38 12.09
N ALA A 122 6.12 3.73 13.17
CA ALA A 122 4.79 3.22 13.48
C ALA A 122 3.75 3.56 12.40
N PHE A 123 3.70 4.82 11.95
CA PHE A 123 2.78 5.25 10.90
C PHE A 123 3.08 4.61 9.54
N SER A 124 4.35 4.33 9.24
CA SER A 124 4.73 3.62 8.01
C SER A 124 4.23 2.18 8.00
N PHE A 125 4.26 1.50 9.15
CA PHE A 125 3.72 0.15 9.30
C PHE A 125 2.20 0.13 9.22
N VAL A 126 1.52 1.07 9.89
CA VAL A 126 0.07 1.21 9.80
C VAL A 126 -0.36 1.50 8.36
N SER A 127 0.35 2.39 7.66
CA SER A 127 0.12 2.65 6.24
C SER A 127 0.25 1.36 5.42
N ALA A 128 1.34 0.60 5.59
CA ALA A 128 1.54 -0.67 4.88
C ALA A 128 0.35 -1.64 5.03
N ILE A 129 -0.19 -1.75 6.25
CA ILE A 129 -1.37 -2.56 6.55
C ILE A 129 -2.63 -1.98 5.90
N LEU A 130 -2.85 -0.67 5.95
CA LEU A 130 -4.03 -0.05 5.33
C LEU A 130 -4.06 -0.32 3.83
N TRP A 131 -2.94 -0.12 3.13
CA TRP A 131 -2.80 -0.45 1.71
C TRP A 131 -2.99 -1.94 1.42
N LEU A 132 -2.54 -2.82 2.32
CA LEU A 132 -2.75 -4.26 2.20
C LEU A 132 -4.23 -4.64 2.33
N VAL A 133 -4.94 -4.05 3.30
CA VAL A 133 -6.38 -4.27 3.49
C VAL A 133 -7.16 -3.75 2.29
N SER A 134 -6.78 -2.57 1.76
CA SER A 134 -7.32 -2.00 0.52
C SER A 134 -7.17 -2.96 -0.66
N THR A 135 -5.98 -3.56 -0.80
CA THR A 135 -5.70 -4.59 -1.80
C THR A 135 -6.61 -5.80 -1.64
N ILE A 136 -6.72 -6.35 -0.42
CA ILE A 136 -7.55 -7.53 -0.15
C ILE A 136 -9.01 -7.26 -0.51
N VAL A 137 -9.53 -6.08 -0.15
CA VAL A 137 -10.88 -5.65 -0.50
C VAL A 137 -11.04 -5.56 -2.02
N GLY A 138 -10.08 -4.95 -2.72
CA GLY A 138 -10.08 -4.82 -4.18
C GLY A 138 -10.03 -6.17 -4.91
N VAL A 139 -9.17 -7.09 -4.45
CA VAL A 139 -9.07 -8.47 -4.96
C VAL A 139 -10.39 -9.22 -4.74
N TRP A 140 -10.97 -9.12 -3.55
CA TRP A 140 -12.23 -9.80 -3.22
C TRP A 140 -13.39 -9.36 -4.12
N PHE A 141 -13.52 -8.06 -4.42
CA PHE A 141 -14.52 -7.56 -5.35
C PHE A 141 -14.29 -7.99 -6.81
N THR A 142 -13.02 -8.06 -7.23
CA THR A 142 -12.64 -8.47 -8.58
C THR A 142 -12.93 -9.96 -8.82
N HIS A 143 -12.55 -10.82 -7.87
CA HIS A 143 -12.82 -12.26 -7.95
C HIS A 143 -14.32 -12.58 -7.95
N ARG A 144 -15.11 -11.91 -7.09
CA ARG A 144 -16.56 -12.14 -6.99
C ARG A 144 -17.33 -11.73 -8.26
N THR A 145 -16.77 -10.82 -9.06
CA THR A 145 -17.33 -10.43 -10.35
C THR A 145 -16.97 -11.44 -11.43
N ARG A 146 -15.77 -12.04 -11.36
CA ARG A 146 -15.34 -13.09 -12.29
C ARG A 146 -16.16 -14.37 -12.16
N ASP A 147 -16.57 -14.73 -10.95
CA ASP A 147 -17.48 -15.88 -10.72
C ASP A 147 -18.88 -15.67 -11.34
N ARG A 148 -19.28 -14.41 -11.60
CA ARG A 148 -20.56 -14.09 -12.27
C ARG A 148 -20.46 -14.03 -13.80
N HIS A 149 -19.28 -14.19 -14.36
CA HIS A 149 -19.10 -14.37 -15.80
C HIS A 149 -18.64 -15.81 -16.07
N PRO A 150 -19.53 -16.83 -15.99
CA PRO A 150 -19.31 -18.02 -16.78
C PRO A 150 -19.21 -17.55 -18.22
N VAL A 151 -18.01 -17.69 -18.76
CA VAL A 151 -17.64 -17.30 -20.12
C VAL A 151 -18.72 -17.84 -21.06
N ALA A 152 -19.58 -16.94 -21.53
CA ALA A 152 -20.36 -17.12 -22.74
C ALA A 152 -19.40 -17.02 -23.93
N ALA A 153 -18.39 -17.88 -23.99
CA ALA A 153 -17.69 -18.19 -25.23
C ALA A 153 -18.61 -19.12 -26.03
N GLY A 154 -19.73 -18.56 -26.48
CA GLY A 154 -20.42 -18.99 -27.69
C GLY A 154 -19.61 -18.56 -28.91
N GLY A 155 -18.31 -18.89 -28.95
CA GLY A 155 -17.58 -18.97 -30.19
C GLY A 155 -17.81 -20.38 -30.72
N PRO A 156 -18.33 -20.57 -31.94
CA PRO A 156 -18.62 -21.90 -32.46
C PRO A 156 -17.30 -22.69 -32.53
N SER A 157 -17.07 -23.54 -31.54
CA SER A 157 -16.01 -24.52 -31.55
C SER A 157 -16.38 -25.53 -32.62
N THR A 158 -15.72 -25.37 -33.76
CA THR A 158 -15.81 -26.22 -34.93
C THR A 158 -15.65 -27.68 -34.49
N ARG A 159 -16.76 -28.42 -34.52
CA ARG A 159 -16.82 -29.88 -34.35
C ARG A 159 -15.84 -30.55 -35.32
N ARG A 160 -14.63 -30.86 -34.85
CA ARG A 160 -13.84 -32.02 -35.31
C ARG A 160 -14.00 -33.06 -34.19
N GLY A 161 -14.91 -34.03 -34.25
CA GLY A 161 -15.32 -34.79 -35.43
C GLY A 161 -14.26 -35.82 -35.82
N PHE A 162 -13.59 -36.46 -34.86
CA PHE A 162 -12.64 -37.56 -35.10
C PHE A 162 -13.09 -38.77 -34.27
N TRP A 163 -14.21 -39.39 -34.67
CA TRP A 163 -14.21 -40.71 -35.32
C TRP A 163 -13.49 -41.80 -34.52
N GLY A 164 -14.28 -42.58 -33.80
CA GLY A 164 -13.86 -43.78 -33.09
C GLY A 164 -15.03 -44.72 -32.84
N ARG A 165 -15.89 -44.97 -33.85
CA ARG A 165 -16.83 -46.10 -33.81
C ARG A 165 -16.04 -47.36 -34.15
N ARG A 166 -15.63 -48.10 -33.11
CA ARG A 166 -15.19 -49.48 -33.29
C ARG A 166 -16.44 -50.37 -33.32
N HIS A 167 -16.64 -50.97 -34.48
CA HIS A 167 -17.49 -52.15 -34.64
C HIS A 167 -16.87 -53.29 -33.83
N ALA A 168 -17.66 -53.90 -32.95
CA ALA A 168 -17.46 -55.28 -32.51
C ALA A 168 -18.83 -55.96 -32.64
N VAL A 169 -18.79 -57.07 -33.36
CA VAL A 169 -19.89 -57.90 -33.87
C VAL A 169 -20.64 -58.58 -32.72
#